data_AF-A0A1L3Z7B8-F1
#
_entry.id   AF-A0A1L3Z7B8-F1
#
_cell.length_a   1.000
_cell.length_b   1.000
_cell.length_c   1.000
_cell.angle_alpha   90.00
_cell.angle_beta   90.00
_cell.angle_gamma   90.00
#
_symmetry.space_group_name_H-M   'P 1'
#
loop_
_entity.id
_entity.type
_entity.pdbx_description
1 polymer ?
#
loop_
_entity_poly.entity_id
_entity_poly.type
_entity_poly.pdbx_seq_one_letter_code
_entity_poly.pdbx_strand_id
1 'polypeptide(L)'
;MTTMAAIRKAWQPILGIAAWAVAGIGAFLTFPIDLSASSGNGAYIIGGTQAFVAIAFGLLSIAVVGFGVIKPQTWLLYGVGLLAALVISFFGYLYLYASWTCDYASGVRLVMGSQYSQALTNYLTQKNQALSCETVRDFAGDTYRMFGSSQLIMRFVIISAAYMVTWLFLAASIVCVGAGLVSTRNPSLKRKAT
;
A
#
# COMPACT_ATOMS: atom_id res chain seq x y z
N MET A 1 -36.33 -17.34 -14.85
CA MET A 1 -36.28 -16.74 -13.50
C MET A 1 -34.91 -16.97 -12.90
N THR A 2 -34.02 -15.97 -12.96
CA THR A 2 -32.75 -16.00 -12.24
C THR A 2 -33.05 -15.85 -10.74
N THR A 3 -32.81 -16.91 -9.98
CA THR A 3 -33.05 -16.88 -8.53
C THR A 3 -32.06 -15.91 -7.87
N MET A 4 -32.48 -15.23 -6.80
CA MET A 4 -31.60 -14.31 -6.03
C MET A 4 -30.27 -14.96 -5.61
N ALA A 5 -30.24 -16.29 -5.47
CA ALA A 5 -29.03 -17.06 -5.20
C ALA A 5 -28.01 -17.04 -6.36
N ALA A 6 -28.48 -17.14 -7.62
CA ALA A 6 -27.63 -17.06 -8.80
C ALA A 6 -27.01 -15.66 -8.96
N ILE A 7 -27.82 -14.61 -8.71
CA ILE A 7 -27.36 -13.23 -8.72
C ILE A 7 -26.26 -13.03 -7.65
N ARG A 8 -26.47 -13.48 -6.41
CA ARG A 8 -25.47 -13.36 -5.34
C ARG A 8 -24.16 -14.09 -5.63
N LYS A 9 -24.22 -15.29 -6.20
CA LYS A 9 -23.02 -16.05 -6.58
C LYS A 9 -22.22 -15.34 -7.68
N ALA A 10 -22.89 -14.61 -8.56
CA ALA A 10 -22.26 -13.77 -9.57
C ALA A 10 -21.65 -12.47 -8.99
N TRP A 11 -22.18 -11.92 -7.89
CA TRP A 11 -21.64 -10.71 -7.25
C TRP A 11 -20.31 -10.92 -6.54
N GLN A 12 -20.03 -12.12 -6.04
CA GLN A 12 -18.80 -12.41 -5.31
C GLN A 12 -17.52 -12.24 -6.17
N PRO A 13 -17.42 -12.79 -7.39
CA PRO A 13 -16.27 -12.52 -8.26
C PRO A 13 -16.22 -11.06 -8.71
N ILE A 14 -17.37 -10.40 -8.91
CA ILE A 14 -17.41 -8.96 -9.26
C ILE A 14 -16.80 -8.11 -8.15
N LEU A 15 -17.14 -8.38 -6.88
CA LEU A 15 -16.56 -7.67 -5.74
C LEU A 15 -15.06 -7.97 -5.58
N GLY A 16 -14.63 -9.21 -5.83
CA GLY A 16 -13.21 -9.56 -5.85
C GLY A 16 -12.43 -8.82 -6.93
N ILE A 17 -12.98 -8.74 -8.14
CA ILE A 17 -12.39 -8.00 -9.27
C ILE A 17 -12.41 -6.49 -8.99
N ALA A 18 -13.50 -5.95 -8.43
CA ALA A 18 -13.58 -4.53 -8.08
C ALA A 18 -12.60 -4.18 -6.96
N ALA A 19 -12.47 -5.02 -5.93
CA ALA A 19 -11.47 -4.85 -4.89
C ALA A 19 -10.05 -4.94 -5.44
N TRP A 20 -9.78 -5.87 -6.37
CA TRP A 20 -8.51 -5.96 -7.07
C TRP A 20 -8.22 -4.70 -7.88
N ALA A 21 -9.19 -4.22 -8.66
CA ALA A 21 -9.04 -3.03 -9.49
C ALA A 21 -8.82 -1.79 -8.63
N VAL A 22 -9.60 -1.59 -7.57
CA VAL A 22 -9.45 -0.45 -6.66
C VAL A 22 -8.13 -0.53 -5.90
N ALA A 23 -7.71 -1.70 -5.42
CA ALA A 23 -6.46 -1.83 -4.69
C ALA A 23 -5.24 -1.72 -5.62
N GLY A 24 -5.28 -2.33 -6.80
CA GLY A 24 -4.20 -2.30 -7.77
C GLY A 24 -4.06 -0.95 -8.47
N ILE A 25 -5.16 -0.42 -9.03
CA ILE A 25 -5.17 0.87 -9.74
C ILE A 25 -5.10 2.04 -8.75
N GLY A 26 -5.76 1.94 -7.59
CA GLY A 26 -5.61 2.93 -6.53
C GLY A 26 -4.17 3.01 -6.04
N ALA A 27 -3.51 1.86 -5.83
CA ALA A 27 -2.09 1.85 -5.51
C ALA A 27 -1.20 2.43 -6.62
N PHE A 28 -1.62 2.28 -7.88
CA PHE A 28 -0.91 2.81 -9.04
C PHE A 28 -0.91 4.35 -9.07
N LEU A 29 -2.05 4.97 -8.77
CA LEU A 29 -2.25 6.41 -8.94
C LEU A 29 -1.76 7.25 -7.76
N THR A 30 -1.57 6.65 -6.59
CA THR A 30 -1.35 7.43 -5.34
C THR A 30 0.00 7.19 -4.68
N PHE A 31 1.04 6.73 -5.40
CA PHE A 31 2.39 6.63 -4.85
C PHE A 31 3.30 7.78 -5.33
N PRO A 32 3.27 8.96 -4.69
CA PRO A 32 3.99 10.17 -5.11
C PRO A 32 5.40 10.26 -4.50
N ILE A 33 6.14 9.15 -4.41
CA ILE A 33 7.45 9.13 -3.74
C ILE A 33 8.52 8.72 -4.73
N ASP A 34 9.57 9.54 -4.82
CA ASP A 34 10.76 9.23 -5.61
C ASP A 34 12.03 9.26 -4.74
N LEU A 35 13.05 8.55 -5.21
CA LEU A 35 14.36 8.55 -4.58
C LEU A 35 15.05 9.89 -4.82
N SER A 36 15.10 10.35 -6.07
CA SER A 36 15.74 11.59 -6.49
C SER A 36 15.01 12.17 -7.71
N ALA A 37 14.95 13.50 -7.83
CA ALA A 37 14.42 14.16 -9.02
C ALA A 37 15.24 13.84 -10.29
N SER A 38 16.52 13.48 -10.13
CA SER A 38 17.42 13.11 -11.23
C SER A 38 17.36 11.62 -11.60
N SER A 39 16.81 10.76 -10.74
CA SER A 39 16.77 9.32 -10.99
C SER A 39 15.42 8.91 -11.55
N GLY A 40 15.36 8.57 -12.85
CA GLY A 40 14.18 7.93 -13.44
C GLY A 40 13.88 6.51 -12.91
N ASN A 41 14.58 6.08 -11.86
CA ASN A 41 14.48 4.75 -11.26
C ASN A 41 13.18 4.55 -10.46
N GLY A 42 12.52 5.63 -10.03
CA GLY A 42 11.22 5.56 -9.37
C GLY A 42 10.21 4.77 -10.18
N ALA A 43 10.15 4.98 -11.49
CA ALA A 43 9.19 4.33 -12.39
C ALA A 43 9.32 2.79 -12.41
N TYR A 44 10.55 2.26 -12.42
CA TYR A 44 10.78 0.81 -12.45
C TYR A 44 10.42 0.13 -11.13
N ILE A 45 10.74 0.76 -9.99
CA ILE A 45 10.42 0.18 -8.68
C ILE A 45 8.92 0.28 -8.40
N ILE A 46 8.29 1.36 -8.83
CA ILE A 46 6.84 1.52 -8.81
C ILE A 46 6.17 0.41 -9.65
N GLY A 47 6.63 0.18 -10.88
CA GLY A 47 6.12 -0.90 -11.74
C GLY A 47 6.29 -2.30 -11.12
N GLY A 48 7.45 -2.61 -10.54
CA GLY A 48 7.69 -3.88 -9.85
C GLY A 48 6.82 -4.06 -8.61
N THR A 49 6.64 -2.98 -7.84
CA THR A 49 5.76 -2.94 -6.67
C THR A 49 4.31 -3.23 -7.04
N GLN A 50 3.84 -2.62 -8.13
CA GLN A 50 2.48 -2.80 -8.64
C GLN A 50 2.22 -4.23 -9.12
N ALA A 51 3.16 -4.81 -9.87
CA ALA A 51 3.08 -6.19 -10.31
C ALA A 51 3.00 -7.14 -9.10
N PHE A 52 3.81 -6.89 -8.07
CA PHE A 52 3.78 -7.69 -6.85
C PHE A 52 2.45 -7.61 -6.11
N VAL A 53 1.89 -6.41 -5.91
CA VAL A 53 0.57 -6.23 -5.25
C VAL A 53 -0.53 -6.92 -6.04
N ALA A 54 -0.54 -6.79 -7.38
CA ALA A 54 -1.53 -7.42 -8.23
C ALA A 54 -1.47 -8.97 -8.16
N ILE A 55 -0.25 -9.53 -8.19
CA ILE A 55 -0.03 -10.99 -8.07
C ILE A 55 -0.42 -11.48 -6.67
N ALA A 56 0.04 -10.80 -5.61
CA ALA A 56 -0.27 -11.15 -4.23
C ALA A 56 -1.78 -11.15 -3.98
N PHE A 57 -2.51 -10.17 -4.52
CA PHE A 57 -3.97 -10.15 -4.42
C PHE A 57 -4.64 -11.28 -5.21
N GLY A 58 -4.15 -11.58 -6.42
CA GLY A 58 -4.65 -12.71 -7.20
C GLY A 58 -4.52 -14.02 -6.43
N LEU A 59 -3.36 -14.25 -5.80
CA LEU A 59 -3.10 -15.41 -4.96
C LEU A 59 -4.01 -15.45 -3.71
N LEU A 60 -4.19 -14.32 -3.03
CA LEU A 60 -5.11 -14.22 -1.88
C LEU A 60 -6.55 -14.53 -2.28
N SER A 61 -7.00 -14.04 -3.43
CA SER A 61 -8.35 -14.29 -3.93
C SER A 61 -8.57 -15.77 -4.26
N ILE A 62 -7.59 -16.42 -4.88
CA ILE A 62 -7.64 -17.87 -5.16
C ILE A 62 -7.64 -18.67 -3.86
N ALA A 63 -6.79 -18.31 -2.90
CA ALA A 63 -6.73 -18.96 -1.59
C ALA A 63 -8.08 -18.89 -0.87
N VAL A 64 -8.75 -17.73 -0.87
CA VAL A 64 -10.07 -17.54 -0.24
C VAL A 64 -11.14 -18.42 -0.88
N VAL A 65 -11.09 -18.62 -2.21
CA VAL A 65 -12.01 -19.55 -2.91
C VAL A 65 -11.69 -21.01 -2.57
N GLY A 66 -10.42 -21.34 -2.33
CA GLY A 66 -9.95 -22.68 -1.93
C GLY A 66 -10.22 -23.05 -0.47
N PHE A 67 -10.28 -22.07 0.44
CA PHE A 67 -10.64 -22.29 1.84
C PHE A 67 -12.14 -22.56 1.99
N GLY A 68 -12.53 -23.84 1.88
CA GLY A 68 -13.90 -24.33 2.05
C GLY A 68 -14.53 -23.99 3.40
N VAL A 69 -15.88 -24.01 3.44
CA VAL A 69 -16.85 -23.91 4.56
C VAL A 69 -16.35 -23.32 5.90
N ILE A 70 -15.62 -22.22 5.88
CA ILE A 70 -15.37 -21.43 7.09
C ILE A 70 -16.69 -20.77 7.50
N LYS A 71 -16.98 -20.77 8.82
CA LYS A 71 -18.20 -20.16 9.36
C LYS A 71 -18.25 -18.68 8.97
N PRO A 72 -19.42 -18.15 8.57
CA PRO A 72 -19.57 -16.76 8.16
C PRO A 72 -19.06 -15.75 9.20
N GLN A 73 -19.28 -16.04 10.49
CA GLN A 73 -18.84 -15.21 11.60
C GLN A 73 -17.31 -15.08 11.66
N THR A 74 -16.58 -16.15 11.33
CA THR A 74 -15.12 -16.16 11.33
C THR A 74 -14.55 -15.28 10.21
N TRP A 75 -15.15 -15.33 9.01
CA TRP A 75 -14.78 -14.42 7.91
C TRP A 75 -15.01 -12.96 8.26
N LEU A 76 -16.13 -12.64 8.91
CA LEU A 76 -16.40 -11.27 9.38
C LEU A 76 -15.39 -10.83 10.45
N LEU A 77 -15.06 -11.71 11.40
CA LEU A 77 -14.06 -11.42 12.44
C LEU A 77 -12.68 -11.14 11.82
N TYR A 78 -12.24 -11.95 10.85
CA TYR A 78 -11.01 -11.69 10.10
C TYR A 78 -11.07 -10.39 9.31
N GLY A 79 -12.22 -10.09 8.68
CA GLY A 79 -12.43 -8.82 7.98
C GLY A 79 -12.25 -7.62 8.90
N VAL A 80 -12.86 -7.66 10.09
CA VAL A 80 -12.73 -6.59 11.11
C VAL A 80 -11.29 -6.51 11.63
N GLY A 81 -10.64 -7.65 11.89
CA GLY A 81 -9.24 -7.68 12.33
C GLY A 81 -8.29 -7.08 11.29
N LEU A 82 -8.48 -7.42 10.01
CA LEU A 82 -7.71 -6.85 8.90
C LEU A 82 -8.00 -5.37 8.69
N LEU A 83 -9.23 -4.92 8.93
CA LEU A 83 -9.57 -3.50 8.90
C LEU A 83 -8.84 -2.73 10.02
N ALA A 84 -8.76 -3.29 11.23
CA ALA A 84 -7.98 -2.68 12.31
C ALA A 84 -6.49 -2.63 11.96
N ALA A 85 -5.94 -3.72 11.41
CA ALA A 85 -4.56 -3.78 10.94
C ALA A 85 -4.28 -2.77 9.81
N LEU A 86 -5.22 -2.59 8.87
CA LEU A 86 -5.17 -1.57 7.83
C LEU A 86 -5.01 -0.18 8.45
N VAL A 87 -5.84 0.18 9.43
CA VAL A 87 -5.80 1.51 10.06
C VAL A 87 -4.43 1.75 10.70
N ILE A 88 -3.91 0.77 11.45
CA ILE A 88 -2.59 0.86 12.09
C ILE A 88 -1.49 1.02 11.03
N SER A 89 -1.51 0.18 9.99
CA SER A 89 -0.55 0.23 8.88
C SER A 89 -0.61 1.55 8.13
N PHE A 90 -1.80 2.09 7.89
CA PHE A 90 -2.02 3.35 7.20
C PHE A 90 -1.44 4.53 7.98
N PHE A 91 -1.70 4.62 9.29
CA PHE A 91 -1.09 5.67 10.12
C PHE A 91 0.42 5.50 10.25
N GLY A 92 0.92 4.26 10.31
CA GLY A 92 2.36 3.98 10.25
C GLY A 92 2.99 4.46 8.95
N TYR A 93 2.34 4.17 7.81
CA TYR A 93 2.76 4.68 6.50
C TYR A 93 2.73 6.21 6.47
N LEU A 94 1.66 6.88 6.93
CA LEU A 94 1.57 8.34 6.96
C LEU A 94 2.67 8.97 7.81
N TYR A 95 2.99 8.36 8.96
CA TYR A 95 4.08 8.82 9.81
C TYR A 95 5.44 8.71 9.11
N LEU A 96 5.73 7.56 8.48
CA LEU A 96 6.96 7.37 7.72
C LEU A 96 7.02 8.31 6.52
N TYR A 97 5.91 8.47 5.80
CA TYR A 97 5.77 9.41 4.70
C TYR A 97 6.09 10.84 5.14
N ALA A 98 5.47 11.32 6.22
CA ALA A 98 5.69 12.67 6.72
C ALA A 98 7.11 12.89 7.27
N SER A 99 7.68 11.90 7.96
CA SER A 99 8.98 12.04 8.64
C SER A 99 10.19 11.80 7.73
N TRP A 100 10.06 10.96 6.70
CA TRP A 100 11.17 10.56 5.84
C TRP A 100 11.09 11.13 4.43
N THR A 101 10.04 11.89 4.09
CA THR A 101 9.94 12.50 2.77
C THR A 101 9.72 14.00 2.85
N CYS A 102 10.19 14.70 1.84
CA CYS A 102 10.10 16.14 1.72
C CYS A 102 9.39 16.54 0.43
N ASP A 103 8.60 17.60 0.50
CA ASP A 103 7.89 18.13 -0.66
C ASP A 103 8.86 18.88 -1.58
N TYR A 104 8.99 18.42 -2.83
CA TYR A 104 9.90 19.01 -3.81
C TYR A 104 9.13 19.82 -4.86
N ALA A 105 8.32 19.13 -5.67
CA ALA A 105 7.51 19.71 -6.74
C ALA A 105 6.05 19.23 -6.61
N SER A 106 5.10 19.92 -7.23
CA SER A 106 3.65 19.71 -7.10
C SER A 106 3.24 18.23 -7.18
N GLY A 107 3.08 17.57 -6.03
CA GLY A 107 2.69 16.17 -5.95
C GLY A 107 3.81 15.14 -6.03
N VAL A 108 5.09 15.53 -5.90
CA VAL A 108 6.24 14.62 -5.80
C VAL A 108 7.01 14.90 -4.52
N ARG A 109 7.16 13.87 -3.68
CA ARG A 109 7.99 13.92 -2.49
C ARG A 109 9.23 13.09 -2.64
N LEU A 110 10.34 13.62 -2.16
CA LEU A 110 11.65 12.98 -2.22
C LEU A 110 12.02 12.38 -0.87
N VAL A 111 12.61 11.19 -0.88
CA VAL A 111 13.09 10.54 0.35
C VAL A 111 14.31 11.26 0.91
N MET A 112 14.31 11.51 2.22
CA MET A 112 15.44 12.08 2.94
C MET A 112 16.17 11.01 3.75
N GLY A 113 17.50 11.11 3.80
CA GLY A 113 18.34 10.26 4.64
C GLY A 113 18.57 10.83 6.04
N SER A 114 19.18 10.04 6.93
CA SER A 114 19.66 10.51 8.24
C SER A 114 21.14 10.91 8.23
N GLN A 115 21.94 10.32 7.35
CA GLN A 115 23.36 10.61 7.21
C GLN A 115 23.57 11.65 6.12
N TYR A 116 24.11 12.80 6.51
CA TYR A 116 24.44 13.89 5.60
C TYR A 116 25.75 13.61 4.88
N SER A 117 25.81 13.94 3.60
CA SER A 117 27.07 13.96 2.87
C SER A 117 27.96 15.11 3.34
N GLN A 118 29.24 15.06 3.00
CA GLN A 118 30.16 16.18 3.28
C GLN A 118 29.72 17.46 2.58
N ALA A 119 29.18 17.36 1.36
CA ALA A 119 28.69 18.50 0.60
C ALA A 119 27.51 19.19 1.29
N LEU A 120 26.55 18.41 1.79
CA LEU A 120 25.40 18.92 2.53
C LEU A 120 25.84 19.56 3.85
N THR A 121 26.73 18.89 4.60
CA THR A 121 27.24 19.41 5.88
C THR A 121 27.95 20.74 5.70
N ASN A 122 28.81 20.87 4.69
CA ASN A 122 29.49 22.13 4.36
C ASN A 122 28.49 23.23 4.00
N TYR A 123 27.46 22.91 3.20
CA TYR A 123 26.42 23.86 2.82
C TYR A 123 25.61 24.36 4.01
N LEU A 124 25.14 23.45 4.88
CA LEU A 124 24.36 23.80 6.08
C LEU A 124 25.19 24.64 7.06
N THR A 125 26.47 24.31 7.22
CA THR A 125 27.39 25.08 8.07
C THR A 125 27.65 26.48 7.51
N GLN A 126 27.85 26.61 6.19
CA GLN A 126 28.08 27.90 5.54
C GLN A 126 26.84 28.81 5.59
N LYS A 127 25.64 28.24 5.47
CA LYS A 127 24.37 28.97 5.54
C LYS A 127 23.87 29.19 6.98
N ASN A 128 24.47 28.53 7.97
CA ASN A 128 24.02 28.51 9.35
C ASN A 128 22.52 28.17 9.47
N GLN A 129 22.08 27.13 8.75
CA GLN A 129 20.68 26.71 8.67
C GLN A 129 20.54 25.21 8.98
N ALA A 130 19.40 24.84 9.56
CA ALA A 130 19.02 23.44 9.73
C ALA A 130 18.50 22.86 8.41
N LEU A 131 18.52 21.52 8.28
CA LEU A 131 17.97 20.85 7.12
C LEU A 131 16.48 21.18 6.97
N SER A 132 16.13 21.80 5.85
CA SER A 132 14.74 22.12 5.50
C SER A 132 14.39 21.57 4.12
N CYS A 133 13.10 21.55 3.80
CA CYS A 133 12.66 21.16 2.47
C CYS A 133 13.10 22.12 1.36
N GLU A 134 13.34 23.39 1.71
CA GLU A 134 13.91 24.36 0.79
C GLU A 134 15.35 24.00 0.42
N THR A 135 16.13 23.47 1.37
CA THR A 135 17.49 22.98 1.06
C THR A 135 17.48 21.87 0.00
N VAL A 136 16.48 20.99 0.01
CA VAL A 136 16.37 19.95 -1.02
C VAL A 136 16.15 20.55 -2.42
N ARG A 137 15.43 21.69 -2.49
CA ARG A 137 15.25 22.43 -3.75
C ARG A 137 16.54 23.09 -4.22
N ASP A 138 17.35 23.63 -3.30
CA ASP A 138 18.66 24.22 -3.63
C ASP A 138 19.62 23.21 -4.28
N PHE A 139 19.51 21.93 -3.91
CA PHE A 139 20.27 20.83 -4.50
C PHE A 139 19.60 20.23 -5.76
N ALA A 140 18.65 20.95 -6.37
CA ALA A 140 17.89 20.50 -7.54
C ALA A 140 17.19 19.14 -7.35
N GLY A 141 16.87 18.76 -6.11
CA GLY A 141 16.24 17.47 -5.80
C GLY A 141 17.17 16.25 -5.92
N ASP A 142 18.49 16.45 -6.03
CA ASP A 142 19.47 15.36 -6.08
C ASP A 142 19.82 14.85 -4.68
N THR A 143 18.95 14.00 -4.14
CA THR A 143 19.09 13.43 -2.79
C THR A 143 20.30 12.52 -2.64
N TYR A 144 20.79 11.88 -3.71
CA TYR A 144 21.98 11.03 -3.69
C TYR A 144 23.25 11.82 -3.38
N ARG A 145 23.28 13.11 -3.75
CA ARG A 145 24.38 14.01 -3.37
C ARG A 145 24.24 14.55 -1.95
N MET A 146 23.02 14.58 -1.42
CA MET A 146 22.72 15.09 -0.09
C MET A 146 22.91 14.03 1.00
N PHE A 147 22.57 12.78 0.72
CA PHE A 147 22.51 11.69 1.70
C PHE A 147 23.21 10.43 1.22
N GLY A 148 23.55 9.55 2.17
CA GLY A 148 24.10 8.23 1.83
C GLY A 148 23.10 7.35 1.06
N SER A 149 23.52 6.79 -0.08
CA SER A 149 22.67 5.99 -0.97
C SER A 149 22.03 4.78 -0.30
N SER A 150 22.76 4.09 0.59
CA SER A 150 22.26 2.90 1.30
C SER A 150 21.05 3.23 2.19
N GLN A 151 21.06 4.38 2.85
CA GLN A 151 19.97 4.81 3.72
C GLN A 151 18.75 5.25 2.92
N LEU A 152 18.96 5.97 1.82
CA LEU A 152 17.88 6.38 0.92
C LEU A 152 17.12 5.17 0.39
N ILE A 153 17.85 4.18 -0.13
CA ILE A 153 17.27 2.94 -0.65
C ILE A 153 16.51 2.21 0.46
N MET A 154 17.11 2.05 1.64
CA MET A 154 16.46 1.36 2.77
C MET A 154 15.16 2.05 3.19
N ARG A 155 15.16 3.38 3.36
CA ARG A 155 13.97 4.14 3.73
C ARG A 155 12.90 4.07 2.66
N PHE A 156 13.30 4.21 1.40
CA PHE A 156 12.38 4.09 0.26
C PHE A 156 11.73 2.71 0.21
N VAL A 157 12.50 1.63 0.38
CA VAL A 157 11.98 0.26 0.43
C VAL A 157 11.01 0.08 1.60
N ILE A 158 11.34 0.58 2.79
CA ILE A 158 10.46 0.48 3.96
C ILE A 158 9.13 1.22 3.74
N ILE A 159 9.17 2.46 3.23
CA ILE A 159 7.95 3.23 2.94
C ILE A 159 7.11 2.53 1.87
N SER A 160 7.77 2.03 0.81
CA SER A 160 7.12 1.28 -0.27
C SER A 160 6.47 0.00 0.26
N ALA A 161 7.16 -0.74 1.11
CA ALA A 161 6.64 -1.95 1.74
C ALA A 161 5.45 -1.63 2.67
N ALA A 162 5.54 -0.59 3.49
CA ALA A 162 4.44 -0.16 4.36
C ALA A 162 3.20 0.26 3.54
N TYR A 163 3.41 0.94 2.42
CA TYR A 163 2.35 1.27 1.48
C TYR A 163 1.70 0.01 0.90
N MET A 164 2.49 -0.96 0.40
CA MET A 164 1.98 -2.23 -0.13
C MET A 164 1.18 -2.99 0.92
N VAL A 165 1.71 -3.13 2.13
CA VAL A 165 1.03 -3.84 3.24
C VAL A 165 -0.32 -3.19 3.56
N THR A 166 -0.39 -1.87 3.54
CA THR A 166 -1.63 -1.12 3.73
C THR A 166 -2.66 -1.50 2.67
N TRP A 167 -2.30 -1.49 1.38
CA TRP A 167 -3.22 -1.90 0.32
C TRP A 167 -3.62 -3.37 0.39
N LEU A 168 -2.69 -4.25 0.76
CA LEU A 168 -2.99 -5.67 0.95
C LEU A 168 -4.00 -5.90 2.09
N PHE A 169 -3.88 -5.20 3.21
CA PHE A 169 -4.87 -5.28 4.29
C PHE A 169 -6.24 -4.75 3.87
N LEU A 170 -6.29 -3.63 3.14
CA LEU A 170 -7.54 -3.12 2.60
C LEU A 170 -8.21 -4.16 1.72
N ALA A 171 -7.47 -4.68 0.75
CA ALA A 171 -8.00 -5.60 -0.24
C ALA A 171 -8.43 -6.94 0.42
N ALA A 172 -7.63 -7.47 1.34
CA ALA A 172 -7.98 -8.67 2.11
C ALA A 172 -9.21 -8.45 3.00
N SER A 173 -9.34 -7.28 3.63
CA SER A 173 -10.52 -6.95 4.46
C SER A 173 -11.82 -6.97 3.65
N ILE A 174 -11.80 -6.40 2.42
CA ILE A 174 -12.95 -6.37 1.53
C ILE A 174 -13.36 -7.80 1.13
N VAL A 175 -12.39 -8.65 0.79
CA VAL A 175 -12.65 -10.04 0.42
C VAL A 175 -13.23 -10.83 1.60
N CYS A 176 -12.67 -10.70 2.79
CA CYS A 176 -13.17 -11.36 4.00
C CYS A 176 -14.60 -10.94 4.37
N VAL A 177 -14.87 -9.62 4.34
CA VAL A 177 -16.21 -9.09 4.60
C VAL A 177 -17.21 -9.56 3.54
N GLY A 178 -16.82 -9.50 2.26
CA GLY A 178 -17.63 -9.98 1.15
C GLY A 178 -17.99 -11.47 1.29
N ALA A 179 -17.02 -12.32 1.60
CA ALA A 179 -17.23 -13.75 1.83
C ALA A 179 -18.16 -14.01 3.03
N GLY A 180 -17.96 -13.28 4.14
CA GLY A 180 -18.81 -13.39 5.34
C GLY A 180 -20.26 -12.98 5.09
N LEU A 181 -20.50 -11.88 4.38
CA LEU A 181 -21.83 -11.38 4.05
C LEU A 181 -22.61 -12.31 3.11
N VAL A 182 -21.93 -12.94 2.14
CA VAL A 182 -22.55 -13.92 1.24
C VAL A 182 -22.96 -15.18 2.03
N SER A 183 -22.11 -15.63 2.96
CA SER A 183 -22.33 -16.85 3.75
C SER A 183 -23.42 -16.70 4.83
N THR A 184 -23.57 -15.52 5.47
CA THR A 184 -24.65 -15.26 6.45
C THR A 184 -26.07 -15.26 5.86
N ARG A 185 -26.23 -14.86 4.60
CA ARG A 185 -27.55 -14.68 3.95
C ARG A 185 -28.07 -15.91 3.21
N ASN A 186 -27.36 -17.04 3.23
CA ASN A 186 -27.78 -18.27 2.56
C ASN A 186 -28.18 -19.37 3.57
N PRO A 187 -29.44 -19.39 4.07
CA PRO A 187 -29.88 -20.37 5.07
C PRO A 187 -29.93 -21.81 4.54
N SER A 188 -29.84 -22.05 3.23
CA SER A 188 -29.84 -23.41 2.67
C SER A 188 -28.56 -24.19 2.91
N LEU A 189 -27.45 -23.52 3.24
CA LEU A 189 -26.19 -24.17 3.63
C LEU A 189 -26.18 -24.59 5.12
N LYS A 190 -26.97 -23.93 5.97
CA LYS A 190 -27.14 -24.34 7.37
C LYS A 190 -27.79 -25.72 7.52
N ARG A 191 -28.60 -26.14 6.53
CA ARG A 191 -29.37 -27.40 6.60
C ARG A 191 -28.59 -28.64 6.12
N LYS A 192 -27.35 -28.49 5.61
CA LYS A 192 -26.48 -29.61 5.20
C LYS A 192 -25.31 -29.87 6.17
N ALA A 193 -25.21 -29.10 7.25
CA ALA A 193 -24.15 -29.20 8.25
C ALA A 193 -24.64 -29.75 9.61
N THR A 194 -25.88 -30.24 9.65
CA THR A 194 -26.49 -31.06 10.70
C THR A 194 -26.85 -32.40 10.08
#